data_AF-A0A149PTU0-F1
#
_entry.id   AF-A0A149PTU0-F1
#
_cell.length_a   1.000
_cell.length_b   1.000
_cell.length_c   1.000
_cell.angle_alpha   90.00
_cell.angle_beta   90.00
_cell.angle_gamma   90.00
#
_symmetry.space_group_name_H-M   'P 1'
#
loop_
_entity.id
_entity.type
_entity.pdbx_description
1 polymer ?
#
loop_
_entity_poly.entity_id
_entity_poly.type
_entity_poly.pdbx_seq_one_letter_code
_entity_poly.pdbx_strand_id
1 'polypeptide(L)'
;MAPVSLMPHRFFRLLTVVWVGSLLTIGYAVAPVLFTTLDRSTAGSVAAQLFRIQGVIGVVCGILLLGLANLLVRRGSGAYRRLRWLLAGMLVCVLVGYFALQPFMNAIRVAALEAGSDVGHSVYATRFGILHGVSSLFYLVESLLGLALVWLLPARVDAVAEEEGARGVAGKVVG
;
A
#
# COMPACT_ATOMS: atom_id res chain seq x y z
N MET A 1 33.39 14.13 -6.14
CA MET A 1 32.26 13.22 -5.88
C MET A 1 31.07 14.10 -5.51
N ALA A 2 30.05 14.21 -6.38
CA ALA A 2 28.93 15.12 -6.13
C ALA A 2 28.13 14.68 -4.89
N PRO A 3 27.65 15.59 -4.02
CA PRO A 3 26.90 15.21 -2.84
C PRO A 3 25.66 14.43 -3.25
N VAL A 4 25.48 13.24 -2.69
CA VAL A 4 24.29 12.41 -2.93
C VAL A 4 23.10 13.15 -2.30
N SER A 5 22.22 13.70 -3.13
CA SER A 5 21.01 14.37 -2.64
C SER A 5 20.22 13.41 -1.73
N LEU A 6 20.02 13.75 -0.46
CA LEU A 6 19.28 12.92 0.50
C LEU A 6 17.76 12.93 0.27
N MET A 7 17.25 13.90 -0.50
CA MET A 7 15.82 14.10 -0.73
C MET A 7 15.07 12.90 -1.34
N PRO A 8 15.59 12.17 -2.35
CA PRO A 8 14.91 11.00 -2.90
C PRO A 8 14.71 9.88 -1.88
N HIS A 9 15.65 9.68 -0.95
CA HIS A 9 15.53 8.66 0.10
C HIS A 9 14.43 9.01 1.11
N ARG A 10 14.34 10.29 1.50
CA ARG A 10 13.28 10.79 2.39
C ARG A 10 11.91 10.68 1.73
N PHE A 11 11.79 11.08 0.47
CA PHE A 11 10.54 10.96 -0.28
C PHE A 11 10.09 9.50 -0.46
N PHE A 12 11.04 8.60 -0.75
CA PHE A 12 10.76 7.16 -0.81
C PHE A 12 10.18 6.62 0.51
N ARG A 13 10.75 7.02 1.65
CA ARG A 13 10.25 6.65 2.98
C ARG A 13 8.84 7.17 3.23
N LEU A 14 8.58 8.44 2.95
CA LEU A 14 7.26 9.05 3.15
C LEU A 14 6.19 8.34 2.31
N LEU A 15 6.45 8.10 1.02
CA LEU A 15 5.55 7.34 0.15
C LEU A 15 5.31 5.92 0.66
N THR A 16 6.35 5.24 1.16
CA THR A 16 6.24 3.90 1.73
C THR A 16 5.33 3.90 2.96
N VAL A 17 5.52 4.86 3.87
CA VAL A 17 4.70 5.00 5.08
C VAL A 17 3.25 5.31 4.73
N VAL A 18 3.00 6.20 3.75
CA VAL A 18 1.65 6.53 3.30
C VAL A 18 0.94 5.29 2.74
N TRP A 19 1.57 4.55 1.82
CA TRP A 19 0.93 3.39 1.20
C TRP A 19 0.76 2.23 2.18
N VAL A 20 1.83 1.80 2.85
CA VAL A 20 1.77 0.65 3.77
C VAL A 20 0.92 0.99 5.01
N GLY A 21 1.04 2.20 5.54
CA GLY A 21 0.25 2.66 6.69
C GLY A 21 -1.25 2.66 6.38
N SER A 22 -1.65 3.30 5.27
CA SER A 22 -3.06 3.30 4.84
C SER A 22 -3.60 1.89 4.57
N LEU A 23 -2.80 1.01 3.97
CA LEU A 23 -3.15 -0.39 3.72
C LEU A 23 -3.48 -1.13 5.02
N LEU A 24 -2.60 -1.01 6.01
CA LEU A 24 -2.80 -1.68 7.29
C LEU A 24 -3.98 -1.09 8.05
N THR A 25 -4.09 0.24 8.10
CA THR A 25 -5.19 0.92 8.80
C THR A 25 -6.56 0.57 8.18
N ILE A 26 -6.71 0.67 6.86
CA ILE A 26 -8.00 0.43 6.21
C ILE A 26 -8.43 -1.04 6.34
N GLY A 27 -7.52 -1.97 6.06
CA GLY A 27 -7.86 -3.40 6.01
C GLY A 27 -8.03 -4.04 7.38
N TYR A 28 -7.23 -3.65 8.37
CA TYR A 28 -7.15 -4.36 9.65
C TYR A 28 -7.73 -3.58 10.84
N ALA A 29 -7.98 -2.28 10.70
CA ALA A 29 -8.65 -1.49 11.74
C ALA A 29 -10.01 -0.97 11.27
N VAL A 30 -10.05 -0.22 10.16
CA VAL A 30 -11.28 0.46 9.72
C VAL A 30 -12.33 -0.54 9.24
N ALA A 31 -11.97 -1.48 8.35
CA ALA A 31 -12.94 -2.44 7.84
C ALA A 31 -13.60 -3.29 8.96
N PRO A 32 -12.87 -3.89 9.92
CA PRO A 32 -13.49 -4.58 11.04
C PRO A 32 -14.43 -3.69 11.85
N VAL A 33 -14.03 -2.45 12.16
CA VAL A 33 -14.90 -1.50 12.89
C VAL A 33 -16.18 -1.20 12.11
N LEU A 34 -16.13 -1.03 10.79
CA LEU A 34 -17.34 -0.79 10.00
C LEU A 34 -18.31 -1.97 10.07
N PHE A 35 -17.81 -3.20 9.95
CA PHE A 35 -18.66 -4.40 9.98
C PHE A 35 -19.15 -4.80 11.37
N THR A 36 -18.57 -4.25 12.44
CA THR A 36 -19.08 -4.44 13.82
C THR A 36 -20.02 -3.33 14.28
N THR A 37 -19.93 -2.14 13.69
CA THR A 37 -20.70 -0.96 14.15
C THR A 37 -21.88 -0.60 13.26
N LEU A 38 -21.87 -0.98 11.98
CA LEU A 38 -22.90 -0.65 11.01
C LEU A 38 -23.65 -1.90 10.52
N ASP A 39 -24.83 -1.70 9.94
CA ASP A 39 -25.48 -2.77 9.19
C ASP A 39 -24.59 -3.20 8.00
N ARG A 40 -24.73 -4.47 7.59
CA ARG A 40 -23.83 -5.09 6.62
C ARG A 40 -23.83 -4.39 5.25
N SER A 41 -24.98 -3.83 4.85
CA SER A 41 -25.13 -3.17 3.56
C SER A 41 -24.40 -1.82 3.54
N THR A 42 -24.56 -1.03 4.60
CA THR A 42 -23.88 0.25 4.80
C THR A 42 -22.39 0.05 5.04
N ALA A 43 -21.99 -0.91 5.88
CA ALA A 43 -20.59 -1.25 6.09
C ALA A 43 -19.90 -1.61 4.76
N GLY A 44 -20.56 -2.43 3.94
CA GLY A 44 -20.04 -2.82 2.63
C GLY A 44 -19.94 -1.66 1.64
N SER A 45 -20.86 -0.69 1.67
CA SER A 45 -20.81 0.47 0.76
C SER A 45 -19.67 1.42 1.13
N VAL A 46 -19.49 1.72 2.42
CA VAL A 46 -18.38 2.54 2.92
C VAL A 46 -17.04 1.85 2.70
N ALA A 47 -16.95 0.54 2.99
CA ALA A 47 -15.75 -0.24 2.73
C ALA A 47 -15.33 -0.20 1.25
N ALA A 48 -16.29 -0.33 0.31
CA ALA A 48 -15.99 -0.23 -1.12
C ALA A 48 -15.41 1.14 -1.51
N GLN A 49 -15.87 2.24 -0.90
CA GLN A 49 -15.29 3.56 -1.13
C GLN A 49 -13.87 3.68 -0.58
N LEU A 50 -13.62 3.17 0.64
CA LEU A 50 -12.29 3.17 1.24
C LEU A 50 -11.30 2.32 0.45
N PHE A 51 -11.69 1.13 -0.01
CA PHE A 51 -10.83 0.29 -0.85
C PHE A 51 -10.58 0.91 -2.23
N ARG A 52 -11.51 1.70 -2.77
CA ARG A 52 -11.26 2.51 -3.97
C ARG A 52 -10.17 3.55 -3.76
N ILE A 53 -10.29 4.32 -2.68
CA ILE A 53 -9.28 5.32 -2.31
C ILE A 53 -7.94 4.63 -2.11
N GLN A 54 -7.93 3.50 -1.40
CA GLN A 54 -6.73 2.71 -1.16
C GLN A 54 -6.11 2.18 -2.45
N GLY A 55 -6.92 1.68 -3.38
CA GLY A 55 -6.44 1.23 -4.68
C GLY A 55 -5.77 2.34 -5.49
N VAL A 56 -6.34 3.55 -5.45
CA VAL A 56 -5.73 4.73 -6.09
C VAL A 56 -4.42 5.14 -5.40
N ILE A 57 -4.40 5.20 -4.06
CA ILE A 57 -3.18 5.47 -3.27
C ILE A 57 -2.10 4.46 -3.65
N GLY A 58 -2.44 3.17 -3.68
CA GLY A 58 -1.50 2.10 -3.99
C GLY A 58 -0.92 2.20 -5.40
N VAL A 59 -1.73 2.53 -6.41
CA VAL A 59 -1.24 2.76 -7.79
C VAL A 59 -0.32 3.97 -7.86
N VAL A 60 -0.73 5.11 -7.30
CA VAL A 60 0.05 6.35 -7.33
C VAL A 60 1.38 6.16 -6.60
N CYS A 61 1.34 5.64 -5.37
CA CYS A 61 2.54 5.36 -4.59
C CYS A 61 3.42 4.32 -5.27
N GLY A 62 2.85 3.25 -5.82
CA GLY A 62 3.59 2.20 -6.51
C GLY A 62 4.35 2.70 -7.73
N ILE A 63 3.72 3.50 -8.59
CA ILE A 63 4.38 4.10 -9.75
C ILE A 63 5.52 5.03 -9.33
N LEU A 64 5.27 5.92 -8.36
CA LEU A 64 6.28 6.87 -7.87
C LEU A 64 7.47 6.15 -7.21
N LEU A 65 7.20 5.15 -6.36
CA LEU A 65 8.23 4.37 -5.68
C LEU A 65 9.06 3.53 -6.65
N LEU A 66 8.44 2.93 -7.69
CA LEU A 66 9.17 2.22 -8.74
C LEU A 66 10.06 3.16 -9.55
N GLY A 67 9.56 4.36 -9.89
CA GLY A 67 10.35 5.41 -10.54
C GLY A 67 11.58 5.80 -9.71
N LEU A 68 11.39 6.07 -8.41
CA LEU A 68 12.48 6.39 -7.49
C LEU A 68 13.45 5.21 -7.29
N ALA A 69 12.95 3.99 -7.15
CA ALA A 69 13.79 2.80 -7.02
C ALA A 69 14.69 2.63 -8.26
N ASN A 70 14.14 2.82 -9.46
CA ASN A 70 14.92 2.75 -10.70
C ASN A 70 15.98 3.86 -10.79
N LEU A 71 15.64 5.09 -10.36
CA LEU A 71 16.60 6.18 -10.30
C LEU A 71 17.76 5.86 -9.34
N LEU A 72 17.46 5.34 -8.15
CA LEU A 72 18.46 5.01 -7.13
C LEU A 72 19.33 3.81 -7.55
N VAL A 73 18.76 2.81 -8.22
CA VAL A 73 19.53 1.69 -8.79
C VAL A 73 20.50 2.20 -9.87
N ARG A 74 20.07 3.11 -10.76
CA ARG A 74 20.93 3.72 -11.78
C ARG A 74 22.07 4.56 -11.18
N ARG A 75 21.85 5.15 -10.00
CA ARG A 75 22.86 5.90 -9.23
C ARG A 75 23.81 4.99 -8.41
N GLY A 76 23.72 3.67 -8.56
CA GLY A 76 24.63 2.71 -7.93
C GLY A 76 24.15 2.14 -6.60
N SER A 77 22.96 2.50 -6.11
CA SER A 77 22.43 1.96 -4.85
C SER A 77 21.82 0.56 -5.04
N GLY A 78 22.67 -0.46 -4.97
CA GLY A 78 22.28 -1.87 -5.17
C GLY A 78 21.17 -2.38 -4.26
N ALA A 79 21.03 -1.82 -3.05
CA ALA A 79 19.96 -2.17 -2.10
C ALA A 79 18.55 -2.03 -2.71
N TYR A 80 18.32 -1.00 -3.53
CA TYR A 80 17.01 -0.72 -4.14
C TYR A 80 16.62 -1.74 -5.23
N ARG A 81 17.56 -2.58 -5.70
CA ARG A 81 17.29 -3.62 -6.69
C ARG A 81 16.36 -4.71 -6.15
N ARG A 82 16.42 -5.01 -4.85
CA ARG A 82 15.51 -5.96 -4.20
C ARG A 82 14.15 -5.29 -3.94
N LEU A 83 14.17 -4.04 -3.46
CA LEU A 83 12.96 -3.27 -3.16
C LEU A 83 12.06 -3.07 -4.39
N ARG A 84 12.63 -2.87 -5.59
CA ARG A 84 11.83 -2.72 -6.83
C ARG A 84 10.92 -3.93 -7.10
N TRP A 85 11.37 -5.14 -6.77
CA TRP A 85 10.59 -6.35 -7.01
C TRP A 85 9.47 -6.51 -5.99
N LEU A 86 9.70 -6.11 -4.74
CA LEU A 86 8.65 -6.01 -3.73
C LEU A 86 7.58 -5.00 -4.15
N LEU A 87 8.00 -3.80 -4.57
CA LEU A 87 7.10 -2.75 -5.06
C LEU A 87 6.29 -3.20 -6.28
N ALA A 88 6.93 -3.91 -7.23
CA ALA A 88 6.23 -4.46 -8.39
C ALA A 88 5.20 -5.51 -7.97
N GLY A 89 5.55 -6.41 -7.05
CA GLY A 89 4.62 -7.40 -6.49
C GLY A 89 3.43 -6.74 -5.79
N MET A 90 3.67 -5.73 -4.95
CA MET A 90 2.62 -4.95 -4.29
C MET A 90 1.70 -4.27 -5.31
N LEU A 91 2.27 -3.62 -6.33
CA LEU A 91 1.48 -2.95 -7.36
C LEU A 91 0.62 -3.95 -8.15
N VAL A 92 1.15 -5.13 -8.49
CA VAL A 92 0.37 -6.20 -9.11
C VAL A 92 -0.78 -6.65 -8.19
N CYS A 93 -0.54 -6.77 -6.89
CA CYS A 93 -1.60 -7.10 -5.93
C CYS A 93 -2.72 -6.04 -5.92
N VAL A 94 -2.40 -4.75 -5.97
CA VAL A 94 -3.40 -3.68 -6.08
C VAL A 94 -4.19 -3.78 -7.37
N LEU A 95 -3.50 -3.95 -8.51
CA LEU A 95 -4.12 -4.00 -9.82
C LEU A 95 -5.06 -5.20 -9.96
N VAL A 96 -4.64 -6.38 -9.49
CA VAL A 96 -5.49 -7.57 -9.53
C VAL A 96 -6.57 -7.52 -8.45
N GLY A 97 -6.17 -7.30 -7.19
CA GLY A 97 -7.05 -7.31 -6.02
C GLY A 97 -8.18 -6.29 -6.10
N TYR A 98 -7.88 -5.06 -6.52
CA TYR A 98 -8.89 -4.02 -6.68
C TYR A 98 -9.37 -3.90 -8.12
N PHE A 99 -8.52 -3.50 -9.07
CA PHE A 99 -8.99 -3.11 -10.40
C PHE A 99 -9.53 -4.26 -11.24
N ALA A 100 -9.01 -5.49 -11.07
CA ALA A 100 -9.54 -6.66 -11.78
C ALA A 100 -10.73 -7.30 -11.07
N LEU A 101 -10.69 -7.50 -9.74
CA LEU A 101 -11.73 -8.25 -9.03
C LEU A 101 -12.93 -7.39 -8.56
N GLN A 102 -12.71 -6.12 -8.21
CA GLN A 102 -13.77 -5.24 -7.71
C GLN A 102 -14.95 -5.06 -8.68
N PRO A 103 -14.76 -4.89 -10.01
CA PRO A 103 -15.86 -4.75 -10.94
C PRO A 103 -16.83 -5.94 -10.92
N PHE A 104 -16.31 -7.17 -10.81
CA PHE A 104 -17.12 -8.38 -10.71
C PHE A 104 -17.87 -8.48 -9.38
N MET A 105 -17.23 -8.10 -8.26
CA MET A 105 -17.93 -8.03 -6.96
C MET A 105 -19.06 -7.00 -7.00
N ASN A 106 -18.84 -5.85 -7.65
CA ASN A 106 -19.85 -4.82 -7.79
C ASN A 106 -21.02 -5.26 -8.68
N ALA A 107 -20.74 -5.94 -9.80
CA ALA A 107 -21.78 -6.49 -10.67
C ALA A 107 -22.70 -7.46 -9.90
N ILE A 108 -22.14 -8.30 -9.02
CA ILE A 108 -22.92 -9.19 -8.17
C ILE A 108 -23.78 -8.40 -7.16
N ARG A 109 -23.23 -7.34 -6.55
CA ARG A 109 -23.98 -6.48 -5.63
C ARG A 109 -25.17 -5.81 -6.31
N VAL A 110 -24.98 -5.28 -7.51
CA VAL A 110 -26.05 -4.67 -8.31
C VAL A 110 -27.12 -5.69 -8.66
N ALA A 111 -26.74 -6.87 -9.14
CA ALA A 111 -27.70 -7.92 -9.49
C ALA A 111 -28.53 -8.41 -8.29
N ALA A 112 -27.91 -8.53 -7.10
CA ALA A 112 -28.64 -8.89 -5.88
C ALA A 112 -29.66 -7.81 -5.49
N LEU A 113 -29.27 -6.54 -5.57
CA LEU A 113 -30.13 -5.39 -5.27
C LEU A 113 -31.32 -5.30 -6.23
N GLU A 114 -31.10 -5.52 -7.53
CA GLU A 114 -32.16 -5.58 -8.55
C GLU A 114 -33.15 -6.73 -8.29
N ALA A 115 -32.67 -7.84 -7.71
CA ALA A 115 -33.52 -8.94 -7.27
C ALA A 115 -34.24 -8.67 -5.93
N GLY A 116 -34.11 -7.48 -5.35
CA GLY A 116 -34.77 -7.07 -4.11
C GLY A 116 -34.17 -7.71 -2.85
N SER A 117 -32.93 -8.20 -2.92
CA SER A 117 -32.27 -8.90 -1.81
C SER A 117 -30.86 -8.35 -1.55
N ASP A 118 -30.34 -8.50 -0.33
CA ASP A 118 -28.92 -8.26 -0.09
C ASP A 118 -28.10 -9.46 -0.58
N VAL A 119 -26.84 -9.22 -0.96
CA VAL A 119 -25.93 -10.25 -1.47
C VAL A 119 -25.84 -11.44 -0.53
N GLY A 120 -25.81 -11.20 0.78
CA GLY A 120 -25.71 -12.24 1.80
C GLY A 120 -26.90 -13.20 1.87
N HIS A 121 -28.08 -12.77 1.42
CA HIS A 121 -29.32 -13.57 1.41
C HIS A 121 -29.75 -13.99 0.00
N SER A 122 -28.95 -13.65 -1.00
CA SER A 122 -29.21 -13.94 -2.41
C SER A 122 -28.55 -15.25 -2.85
N VAL A 123 -28.97 -15.78 -4.00
CA VAL A 123 -28.31 -16.90 -4.70
C VAL A 123 -26.85 -16.58 -5.09
N TYR A 124 -26.45 -15.30 -5.04
CA TYR A 124 -25.11 -14.84 -5.40
C TYR A 124 -24.13 -14.83 -4.22
N ALA A 125 -24.58 -15.13 -3.00
CA ALA A 125 -23.76 -15.09 -1.79
C ALA A 125 -22.46 -15.89 -1.91
N THR A 126 -22.53 -17.12 -2.43
CA THR A 126 -21.35 -17.99 -2.59
C THR A 126 -20.34 -17.43 -3.59
N ARG A 127 -20.80 -16.94 -4.75
CA ARG A 127 -19.92 -16.36 -5.77
C ARG A 127 -19.24 -15.10 -5.26
N PHE A 128 -20.00 -14.24 -4.57
CA PHE A 128 -19.45 -13.06 -3.92
C PHE A 128 -18.41 -13.45 -2.86
N GLY A 129 -18.70 -14.44 -2.03
CA GLY A 129 -17.79 -14.93 -0.99
C GLY A 129 -16.46 -15.45 -1.54
N ILE A 130 -16.48 -16.21 -2.64
CA ILE A 130 -15.27 -16.68 -3.32
C ILE A 130 -14.45 -15.49 -3.82
N LEU A 131 -15.09 -14.57 -4.52
CA LEU A 131 -14.41 -13.43 -5.13
C LEU A 131 -13.83 -12.48 -4.06
N HIS A 132 -14.58 -12.27 -2.99
CA HIS A 132 -14.13 -11.53 -1.81
C HIS A 132 -12.94 -12.24 -1.14
N GLY A 133 -12.98 -13.56 -0.99
CA GLY A 133 -11.86 -14.34 -0.44
C GLY A 133 -10.59 -14.22 -1.27
N VAL A 134 -10.70 -14.30 -2.60
CA VAL A 134 -9.58 -14.10 -3.53
C VAL A 134 -9.02 -12.68 -3.40
N SER A 135 -9.87 -11.66 -3.38
CA SER A 135 -9.46 -10.27 -3.17
C SER A 135 -8.76 -10.08 -1.82
N SER A 136 -9.26 -10.70 -0.76
CA SER A 136 -8.66 -10.66 0.58
C SER A 136 -7.29 -11.34 0.62
N LEU A 137 -7.08 -12.40 -0.16
CA LEU A 137 -5.76 -13.03 -0.30
C LEU A 137 -4.75 -12.06 -0.95
N PHE A 138 -5.13 -11.38 -2.04
CA PHE A 138 -4.28 -10.36 -2.64
C PHE A 138 -3.96 -9.23 -1.66
N TYR A 139 -4.95 -8.77 -0.90
CA TYR A 139 -4.76 -7.75 0.13
C TYR A 139 -3.80 -8.20 1.23
N LEU A 140 -3.92 -9.46 1.69
CA LEU A 140 -3.03 -10.05 2.69
C LEU A 140 -1.61 -10.14 2.16
N VAL A 141 -1.41 -10.66 0.94
CA VAL A 141 -0.09 -10.76 0.31
C VAL A 141 0.53 -9.37 0.14
N GLU A 142 -0.24 -8.39 -0.34
CA GLU A 142 0.23 -7.00 -0.43
C GLU A 142 0.67 -6.47 0.93
N SER A 143 -0.10 -6.75 2.00
CA SER A 143 0.22 -6.32 3.36
C SER A 143 1.51 -6.93 3.88
N LEU A 144 1.74 -8.22 3.63
CA LEU A 144 2.99 -8.90 3.98
C LEU A 144 4.19 -8.34 3.19
N LEU A 145 4.01 -8.06 1.90
CA LEU A 145 5.05 -7.42 1.08
C LEU A 145 5.34 -5.98 1.56
N GLY A 146 4.30 -5.23 1.96
CA GLY A 146 4.44 -3.89 2.53
C GLY A 146 5.22 -3.90 3.86
N LEU A 147 4.91 -4.84 4.75
CA LEU A 147 5.69 -5.04 5.98
C LEU A 147 7.14 -5.42 5.68
N ALA A 148 7.38 -6.32 4.72
CA ALA A 148 8.72 -6.69 4.28
C ALA A 148 9.48 -5.51 3.67
N LEU A 149 8.79 -4.65 2.91
CA LEU A 149 9.36 -3.42 2.33
C LEU A 149 9.80 -2.45 3.43
N VAL A 150 8.96 -2.22 4.45
CA VAL A 150 9.28 -1.37 5.61
C VAL A 150 10.45 -1.95 6.40
N TRP A 151 10.46 -3.26 6.62
CA TRP A 151 11.54 -3.95 7.34
C TRP A 151 12.89 -3.87 6.63
N LEU A 152 12.89 -3.98 5.30
CA LEU A 152 14.10 -3.98 4.48
C LEU A 152 14.57 -2.56 4.12
N LEU A 153 13.83 -1.53 4.53
CA LEU A 153 14.12 -0.15 4.17
C LEU A 153 15.45 0.29 4.82
N PRO A 154 16.42 0.84 4.06
CA PRO A 154 17.71 1.20 4.63
C PRO A 154 17.61 2.32 5.68
N ALA A 155 17.78 1.98 6.96
CA ALA A 155 17.78 2.95 8.08
C ALA A 155 19.07 3.81 8.15
N ARG A 156 20.13 3.43 7.43
CA ARG A 156 21.50 3.96 7.62
C ARG A 156 21.73 5.37 7.06
N VAL A 157 20.79 5.95 6.30
CA VAL A 157 20.94 7.29 5.73
C VAL A 157 20.81 8.38 6.81
N ASP A 158 20.04 8.12 7.87
CA ASP A 158 19.87 9.08 8.97
C ASP A 158 21.11 9.10 9.88
N ALA A 159 21.72 7.94 10.16
CA ALA A 159 22.91 7.84 11.01
C ALA A 159 24.16 8.52 10.42
N VAL A 160 24.36 8.43 9.09
CA VAL A 160 25.48 9.10 8.40
C VAL A 160 25.23 10.62 8.33
N ALA A 161 23.99 11.04 8.13
CA ALA A 161 23.63 12.47 8.12
C ALA A 161 23.72 13.10 9.52
N GLU A 162 23.41 12.35 10.58
CA GLU A 162 23.64 12.75 11.97
C GLU A 162 25.14 12.83 12.30
N GLU A 163 25.96 11.87 11.85
CA GLU A 163 27.42 11.91 12.04
C GLU A 163 28.08 13.08 11.28
N GLU A 164 27.68 13.36 10.04
CA GLU A 164 28.19 14.52 9.28
C GLU A 164 27.70 15.85 9.87
N GLY A 165 26.45 15.91 10.34
CA GLY A 165 25.91 17.07 11.05
C GLY A 165 26.64 17.33 12.37
N ALA A 166 26.90 16.28 13.16
CA ALA A 166 27.65 16.37 14.41
C ALA A 166 29.10 16.81 14.19
N ARG A 167 29.77 16.32 13.13
CA ARG A 167 31.13 16.75 12.74
C ARG A 167 31.17 18.19 12.24
N GLY A 168 30.17 18.63 11.49
CA GLY A 168 30.05 20.02 11.02
C GLY A 168 29.81 21.02 12.16
N VAL A 169 29.06 20.63 13.19
CA VAL A 169 28.86 21.43 14.40
C VAL A 169 30.15 21.47 15.24
N ALA A 170 30.80 20.33 15.46
CA ALA A 170 32.06 20.26 16.21
C ALA A 170 33.19 21.10 15.56
N GLY A 171 33.30 21.10 14.23
CA GLY A 171 34.27 21.91 13.50
C GLY A 171 34.01 23.43 13.58
N LYS A 172 32.78 23.85 13.87
CA LYS A 172 32.40 25.26 14.06
C LYS A 172 32.65 25.78 15.48
N VAL A 173 32.76 24.90 16.47
CA VAL A 173 32.98 25.26 17.88
C VAL A 173 34.48 25.39 18.21
N VAL A 174 35.34 24.78 17.39
CA VAL A 174 36.80 24.76 17.58
C VAL A 174 37.53 25.80 16.70
N GLY A 175 36.80 26.51 15.83
CA GLY A 175 37.34 27.52 14.90
C GLY A 175 37.07 28.96 15.34
#